data_AF-A0A164JYY9-F1
#
_entry.id   AF-A0A164JYY9-F1
#
_cell.length_a   1.000
_cell.length_b   1.000
_cell.length_c   1.000
_cell.angle_alpha   90.00
_cell.angle_beta   90.00
_cell.angle_gamma   90.00
#
_symmetry.space_group_name_H-M   'P 1'
#
loop_
_entity.id
_entity.type
_entity.pdbx_description
1 polymer ?
#
loop_
_entity_poly.entity_id
_entity_poly.type
_entity_poly.pdbx_seq_one_letter_code
_entity_poly.pdbx_strand_id
1 'polypeptide(L)'
;MELTKICAKYFHCSNLYEVFGIDKNADRRSRCVWLDEELLRHDFDWVGHWRLTFKKANDEAIISFLNKYRGSQEETADIKQLFRLYKGNVPKIMNTVLCSTPEDENRIQDIVQFIISAHNPYPVKHTEEKKSVKRNALSEENPKKKRHREL
;
A
#
# COMPACT_ATOMS: atom_id res chain seq x y z
N MET A 1 7.17 -33.24 -7.14
CA MET A 1 8.11 -32.84 -6.06
C MET A 1 7.37 -32.93 -4.75
N GLU A 2 7.79 -33.81 -3.85
CA GLU A 2 7.10 -34.00 -2.56
C GLU A 2 7.38 -32.80 -1.64
N LEU A 3 6.33 -32.20 -1.11
CA LEU A 3 6.37 -31.04 -0.21
C LEU A 3 7.28 -31.28 1.01
N THR A 4 7.35 -32.52 1.48
CA THR A 4 8.22 -32.99 2.57
C THR A 4 9.71 -32.77 2.26
N LYS A 5 10.13 -32.95 1.00
CA LYS A 5 11.53 -32.72 0.57
C LYS A 5 11.90 -31.24 0.63
N ILE A 6 10.94 -30.34 0.38
CA ILE A 6 11.14 -28.89 0.48
C ILE A 6 11.23 -28.47 1.96
N CYS A 7 10.35 -29.01 2.81
CA CYS A 7 10.38 -28.74 4.25
C CYS A 7 11.72 -29.14 4.88
N ALA A 8 12.22 -30.34 4.55
CA ALA A 8 13.51 -30.82 5.04
C ALA A 8 14.70 -29.98 4.54
N LYS A 9 14.65 -29.52 3.28
CA LYS A 9 15.76 -28.77 2.66
C LYS A 9 15.89 -27.35 3.18
N TYR A 10 14.78 -26.64 3.36
CA TYR A 10 14.80 -25.20 3.68
C TYR A 10 14.51 -24.88 5.14
N PHE A 11 13.76 -25.75 5.83
CA PHE A 11 13.30 -25.49 7.20
C PHE A 11 13.78 -26.55 8.19
N HIS A 12 14.48 -27.60 7.74
CA HIS A 12 14.95 -28.72 8.58
C HIS A 12 13.82 -29.42 9.36
N CYS A 13 12.59 -29.39 8.83
CA CYS A 13 11.40 -29.98 9.44
C CYS A 13 10.94 -31.22 8.67
N SER A 14 10.35 -32.16 9.40
CA SER A 14 9.83 -33.42 8.83
C SER A 14 8.47 -33.24 8.17
N ASN A 15 7.72 -32.24 8.62
CA ASN A 15 6.36 -31.97 8.18
C ASN A 15 6.08 -30.45 8.15
N LEU A 16 5.00 -30.08 7.45
CA LEU A 16 4.61 -28.69 7.27
C LEU A 16 4.07 -28.05 8.57
N TYR A 17 3.51 -28.86 9.47
CA TYR A 17 2.94 -28.39 10.73
C TYR A 17 4.02 -27.82 11.67
N GLU A 18 5.20 -28.46 11.70
CA GLU A 18 6.40 -27.95 12.38
C GLU A 18 6.84 -26.58 11.85
N VAL A 19 6.82 -26.39 10.52
CA VAL A 19 7.18 -25.11 9.90
C VAL A 19 6.26 -23.98 10.36
N PHE A 20 4.97 -24.27 10.49
CA PHE A 20 3.98 -23.29 10.94
C PHE A 20 3.81 -23.22 12.48
N GLY A 21 4.48 -24.09 13.25
CA GLY A 21 4.30 -24.19 14.70
C GLY A 21 2.88 -24.57 15.12
N ILE A 22 2.24 -25.44 14.35
CA ILE A 22 0.83 -25.83 14.50
C ILE A 22 0.75 -27.28 14.98
N ASP A 23 -0.13 -27.58 15.95
CA ASP A 23 -0.45 -28.97 16.26
C ASP A 23 -1.19 -29.63 15.09
N LYS A 24 -0.79 -30.84 14.69
CA LYS A 24 -1.42 -31.60 13.60
C LYS A 24 -2.91 -31.90 13.82
N ASN A 25 -3.32 -31.94 15.08
CA ASN A 25 -4.70 -32.13 15.55
C ASN A 25 -5.34 -30.81 15.98
N ALA A 26 -4.72 -29.65 15.69
CA ALA A 26 -5.31 -28.36 15.99
C ALA A 26 -6.66 -28.25 15.29
N ASP A 27 -7.73 -28.31 16.07
CA ASP A 27 -9.06 -27.99 15.60
C ASP A 27 -9.07 -26.52 15.17
N ARG A 28 -9.83 -26.20 14.11
CA ARG A 28 -9.99 -24.83 13.60
C ARG A 28 -10.43 -23.87 14.71
N ARG A 29 -11.12 -24.41 15.72
CA ARG A 29 -11.65 -23.73 16.90
C ARG A 29 -10.60 -23.37 17.96
N SER A 30 -9.49 -24.10 18.06
CA SER A 30 -8.51 -23.94 19.15
C SER A 30 -7.62 -22.70 19.03
N ARG A 31 -7.60 -22.00 17.88
CA ARG A 31 -6.71 -20.85 17.66
C ARG A 31 -7.41 -19.49 17.73
N CYS A 32 -8.72 -19.44 17.59
CA CYS A 32 -9.48 -18.19 17.58
C CYS A 32 -10.05 -17.90 18.96
N VAL A 33 -9.19 -17.70 19.96
CA VAL A 33 -9.61 -17.29 21.33
C VAL A 33 -10.19 -15.85 21.35
N TRP A 34 -10.06 -15.12 20.24
CA TRP A 34 -10.47 -13.72 20.09
C TRP A 34 -11.77 -13.52 19.31
N LEU A 35 -12.36 -14.59 18.75
CA LEU A 35 -13.66 -14.48 18.08
C LEU A 35 -14.70 -15.17 18.94
N ASP A 36 -15.71 -14.40 19.32
CA ASP A 36 -16.88 -14.89 20.03
C ASP A 36 -17.45 -16.12 19.29
N GLU A 37 -17.88 -17.14 20.03
CA GLU A 37 -18.32 -18.42 19.44
C GLU A 37 -19.54 -18.22 18.53
N GLU A 38 -20.30 -17.16 18.80
CA GLU A 38 -21.39 -16.65 17.97
C GLU A 38 -20.92 -16.09 16.62
N LEU A 39 -19.77 -15.41 16.56
CA LEU A 39 -19.17 -14.88 15.32
C LEU A 39 -18.61 -15.97 14.41
N LEU A 40 -18.32 -17.16 14.96
CA LEU A 40 -17.78 -18.30 14.21
C LEU A 40 -18.86 -19.17 13.56
N ARG A 41 -20.14 -18.89 13.81
CA ARG A 41 -21.25 -19.63 13.18
C ARG A 41 -21.30 -19.35 11.68
N HIS A 42 -21.54 -20.39 10.89
CA HIS A 42 -21.56 -20.31 9.43
C HIS A 42 -22.71 -19.42 8.91
N ASP A 43 -23.77 -19.27 9.70
CA ASP A 43 -24.97 -18.47 9.43
C ASP A 43 -24.95 -17.09 10.10
N PHE A 44 -23.80 -16.65 10.64
CA PHE A 44 -23.70 -15.36 11.29
C PHE A 44 -23.89 -14.21 10.29
N ASP A 45 -24.87 -13.32 10.56
CA ASP A 45 -25.11 -12.13 9.75
C ASP A 45 -24.04 -11.05 10.05
N TRP A 46 -22.91 -11.19 9.36
CA TRP A 46 -21.84 -10.19 9.38
C TRP A 46 -22.32 -8.81 8.95
N VAL A 47 -23.27 -8.69 8.02
CA VAL A 47 -23.74 -7.39 7.53
C VAL A 47 -24.54 -6.68 8.62
N GLY A 48 -25.47 -7.38 9.27
CA GLY A 48 -26.24 -6.87 10.39
C GLY A 48 -25.36 -6.49 11.59
N HIS A 49 -24.41 -7.35 11.94
CA HIS A 49 -23.45 -7.07 13.01
C HIS A 49 -22.64 -5.79 12.73
N TRP A 50 -22.05 -5.67 11.54
CA TRP A 50 -21.26 -4.48 11.20
C TRP A 50 -22.10 -3.19 11.15
N ARG A 51 -23.37 -3.27 10.73
CA ARG A 51 -24.30 -2.12 10.75
C ARG A 51 -24.64 -1.64 12.16
N LEU A 52 -24.64 -2.54 13.14
CA LEU A 52 -24.89 -2.22 14.55
C LEU A 52 -23.62 -1.70 15.24
N THR A 53 -22.48 -2.32 14.94
CA THR A 53 -21.19 -2.00 15.56
C THR A 53 -20.65 -0.65 15.10
N PHE A 54 -20.80 -0.33 13.82
CA PHE A 54 -20.27 0.91 13.24
C PHE A 54 -21.38 1.87 12.85
N LYS A 55 -21.21 3.14 13.23
CA LYS A 55 -22.09 4.20 12.74
C LYS A 55 -22.00 4.26 11.22
N LYS A 56 -23.15 4.50 10.57
CA LYS A 56 -23.17 4.73 9.12
C LYS A 56 -22.24 5.90 8.79
N ALA A 57 -21.37 5.70 7.80
CA ALA A 57 -20.53 6.78 7.29
C ALA A 57 -21.44 7.84 6.66
N ASN A 58 -21.41 9.03 7.24
CA ASN A 58 -22.09 10.22 6.72
C ASN A 58 -21.03 11.14 6.11
N ASP A 59 -21.40 11.89 5.07
CA ASP A 59 -20.47 12.80 4.39
C ASP A 59 -19.86 13.83 5.36
N GLU A 60 -20.65 14.35 6.30
CA GLU A 60 -20.19 15.24 7.36
C GLU A 60 -19.15 14.59 8.29
N ALA A 61 -19.32 13.31 8.61
CA ALA A 61 -18.38 12.57 9.44
C ALA A 61 -17.06 12.32 8.70
N ILE A 62 -17.13 12.07 7.39
CA ILE A 62 -15.95 11.91 6.53
C ILE A 62 -15.19 13.23 6.40
N ILE A 63 -15.89 14.33 6.12
CA ILE A 63 -15.29 15.67 5.98
C ILE A 63 -14.66 16.13 7.30
N SER A 64 -15.37 15.96 8.42
CA SER A 64 -14.83 16.32 9.74
C SER A 64 -13.61 15.50 10.11
N PHE A 65 -13.58 14.20 9.78
CA PHE A 65 -12.39 13.37 9.94
C PHE A 65 -11.23 13.85 9.04
N LEU A 66 -11.49 14.13 7.76
CA LEU A 66 -10.48 14.59 6.81
C LEU A 66 -9.85 15.92 7.26
N ASN A 67 -10.67 16.86 7.73
CA ASN A 67 -10.19 18.14 8.26
C ASN A 67 -9.40 17.98 9.57
N LYS A 68 -9.74 16.97 10.39
CA LYS A 68 -9.01 16.66 11.61
C LYS A 68 -7.67 15.99 11.33
N TYR A 69 -7.61 15.12 10.33
CA TYR A 69 -6.41 14.38 9.97
C TYR A 69 -5.38 15.26 9.24
N ARG A 70 -5.83 16.10 8.30
CA ARG A 70 -4.94 17.02 7.55
C ARG A 70 -4.24 18.00 8.48
N GLY A 71 -2.91 18.06 8.39
CA GLY A 71 -2.06 18.89 9.24
C GLY A 71 -1.91 18.40 10.67
N SER A 72 -2.42 17.20 11.00
CA SER A 72 -2.32 16.64 12.34
C SER A 72 -0.97 15.98 12.61
N GLN A 73 -0.70 15.73 13.89
CA GLN A 73 0.46 14.93 14.30
C GLN A 73 0.35 13.48 13.82
N GLU A 74 -0.87 12.95 13.72
CA GLU A 74 -1.16 11.59 13.22
C GLU A 74 -0.71 11.47 11.76
N GLU A 75 -1.08 12.43 10.91
CA GLU A 75 -0.64 12.46 9.52
C GLU A 75 0.88 12.51 9.38
N THR A 76 1.54 13.34 10.20
CA THR A 76 3.01 13.44 10.18
C THR A 76 3.66 12.12 10.60
N ALA A 77 3.08 11.40 11.56
CA ALA A 77 3.57 10.10 12.01
C ALA A 77 3.40 9.03 10.92
N ASP A 78 2.27 9.01 10.22
CA ASP A 78 2.00 8.10 9.12
C ASP A 78 2.94 8.37 7.94
N ILE A 79 3.12 9.63 7.55
CA ILE A 79 4.08 10.02 6.52
C ILE A 79 5.50 9.60 6.91
N LYS A 80 5.88 9.72 8.19
CA LYS A 80 7.20 9.26 8.67
C LYS A 80 7.35 7.74 8.58
N GLN A 81 6.30 6.96 8.81
CA GLN A 81 6.32 5.52 8.62
C GLN A 81 6.43 5.16 7.13
N LEU A 82 5.66 5.83 6.27
CA LEU A 82 5.71 5.63 4.82
C LEU A 82 7.05 6.08 4.23
N PHE A 83 7.65 7.13 4.78
CA PHE A 83 8.99 7.58 4.42
C PHE A 83 10.03 6.48 4.66
N ARG A 84 9.96 5.78 5.80
CA ARG A 84 10.83 4.63 6.11
C ARG A 84 10.58 3.45 5.18
N LEU A 85 9.31 3.15 4.90
CA LEU A 85 8.91 2.03 4.04
C LEU A 85 9.37 2.23 2.59
N TYR A 86 9.14 3.43 2.04
CA TYR A 86 9.43 3.76 0.65
C TYR A 86 10.75 4.50 0.43
N LYS A 87 11.57 4.62 1.47
CA LYS A 87 12.91 5.25 1.44
C LYS A 87 12.89 6.65 0.81
N GLY A 88 11.86 7.44 1.14
CA GLY A 88 11.71 8.81 0.64
C GLY A 88 11.16 8.97 -0.78
N ASN A 89 10.60 7.92 -1.39
CA ASN A 89 9.89 8.06 -2.67
C ASN A 89 8.53 8.76 -2.48
N VAL A 90 8.50 10.08 -2.69
CA VAL A 90 7.31 10.92 -2.48
C VAL A 90 6.09 10.48 -3.32
N PRO A 91 6.21 10.14 -4.62
CA PRO A 91 5.05 9.67 -5.38
C PRO A 91 4.39 8.41 -4.80
N LYS A 92 5.18 7.47 -4.27
CA LYS A 92 4.64 6.27 -3.58
C LYS A 92 3.98 6.62 -2.24
N ILE A 93 4.56 7.57 -1.52
CA ILE A 93 3.99 8.08 -0.27
C ILE A 93 2.63 8.73 -0.54
N MET A 94 2.52 9.63 -1.51
CA MET A 94 1.27 10.31 -1.87
C MET A 94 0.16 9.31 -2.20
N ASN A 95 0.47 8.28 -3.00
CA ASN A 95 -0.49 7.23 -3.37
C ASN A 95 -0.91 6.31 -2.20
N THR A 96 -0.23 6.37 -1.06
CA THR A 96 -0.50 5.52 0.11
C THR A 96 -1.06 6.30 1.30
N VAL A 97 -0.72 7.58 1.43
CA VAL A 97 -1.18 8.46 2.52
C VAL A 97 -2.70 8.58 2.49
N LEU A 98 -3.32 8.46 3.66
CA LEU A 98 -4.76 8.63 3.84
C LEU A 98 -5.18 10.06 3.47
N CYS A 99 -6.36 10.21 2.86
CA CYS A 99 -6.95 11.51 2.53
C CYS A 99 -6.05 12.43 1.68
N SER A 100 -5.14 11.84 0.89
CA SER A 100 -4.27 12.56 -0.04
C SER A 100 -4.98 12.81 -1.37
N THR A 101 -4.98 14.06 -1.83
CA THR A 101 -5.38 14.43 -3.19
C THR A 101 -4.19 15.01 -3.96
N PRO A 102 -4.23 15.10 -5.30
CA PRO A 102 -3.12 15.68 -6.07
C PRO A 102 -2.74 17.11 -5.65
N GLU A 103 -3.70 17.88 -5.13
CA GLU A 103 -3.49 19.25 -4.65
C GLU A 103 -2.70 19.30 -3.34
N ASP A 104 -2.65 18.19 -2.59
CA ASP A 104 -1.91 18.06 -1.32
C ASP A 104 -0.42 17.75 -1.53
N GLU A 105 0.06 17.63 -2.78
CA GLU A 105 1.44 17.25 -3.08
C GLU A 105 2.45 18.17 -2.40
N ASN A 106 2.28 19.49 -2.49
CA ASN A 106 3.18 20.46 -1.88
C ASN A 106 3.28 20.27 -0.36
N ARG A 107 2.14 20.07 0.29
CA ARG A 107 2.05 19.90 1.74
C ARG A 107 2.74 18.62 2.20
N ILE A 108 2.55 17.51 1.48
CA ILE A 108 3.20 16.23 1.78
C ILE A 108 4.71 16.33 1.52
N GLN A 109 5.12 17.02 0.45
CA GLN A 109 6.53 17.30 0.16
C GLN A 109 7.18 18.10 1.29
N ASP A 110 6.52 19.15 1.80
CA ASP A 110 7.02 19.96 2.91
C ASP A 110 7.23 19.11 4.18
N ILE A 111 6.29 18.22 4.50
CA ILE A 111 6.40 17.30 5.65
C ILE A 111 7.57 16.34 5.46
N VAL A 112 7.73 15.76 4.27
CA VAL A 112 8.86 14.88 3.96
C VAL A 112 10.19 15.63 4.07
N GLN A 113 10.25 16.87 3.57
CA GLN A 113 11.44 17.70 3.66
C GLN A 113 11.79 18.05 5.10
N PHE A 114 10.78 18.32 5.94
CA PHE A 114 10.95 18.51 7.38
C PHE A 114 11.49 17.25 8.06
N ILE A 115 11.03 16.05 7.67
CA ILE A 115 11.55 14.79 8.20
C ILE A 115 13.02 14.59 7.80
N ILE A 116 13.38 14.93 6.56
CA ILE A 116 14.76 14.82 6.05
C ILE A 116 15.69 15.78 6.81
N SER A 117 15.29 17.04 7.00
CA SER A 117 16.10 18.04 7.72
C SER A 117 16.25 17.72 9.20
N ALA A 118 15.22 17.16 9.83
CA ALA A 118 15.30 16.68 11.20
C ALA A 118 16.18 15.42 11.35
N HIS A 119 16.29 14.59 10.30
CA HIS A 119 17.12 13.39 10.29
C HIS A 119 18.58 13.65 9.89
N ASN A 120 18.81 14.70 9.09
CA ASN A 120 20.14 15.12 8.67
C ASN A 120 20.22 16.66 8.66
N PRO A 121 20.98 17.29 9.57
CA PRO A 121 21.07 18.75 9.67
C PRO A 121 21.79 19.43 8.49
N TYR A 122 22.24 18.66 7.49
CA TYR A 122 22.82 19.16 6.25
C TYR A 122 21.80 19.12 5.10
N PRO A 123 21.62 20.23 4.36
CA PRO A 123 20.64 20.28 3.28
C PRO A 123 20.97 19.26 2.19
N VAL A 124 20.05 18.33 1.94
CA VAL A 124 20.11 17.43 0.79
C VAL A 124 19.92 18.30 -0.45
N LYS A 125 20.98 18.47 -1.23
CA LYS A 125 20.94 19.20 -2.50
C LYS A 125 19.91 18.50 -3.39
N HIS A 126 18.81 19.19 -3.69
CA HIS A 126 17.89 18.78 -4.75
C HIS A 126 18.73 18.58 -6.01
N THR A 127 18.83 17.35 -6.48
CA THR A 127 19.30 17.08 -7.84
C THR A 127 18.15 17.50 -8.73
N GLU A 128 18.30 18.67 -9.35
CA GLU A 128 17.36 19.21 -10.32
C GLU A 128 16.99 18.12 -11.33
N GLU A 129 15.72 17.72 -11.34
CA GLU A 129 15.20 16.82 -12.35
C GLU A 129 15.38 17.48 -13.72
N LYS A 130 16.09 16.78 -14.61
CA LYS A 130 16.29 17.23 -15.98
C LYS A 130 14.93 17.37 -16.66
N LYS A 131 14.65 18.61 -17.05
CA LYS A 131 13.53 19.11 -17.85
C LYS A 131 13.03 18.12 -18.93
N SER A 132 11.73 17.88 -18.87
CA SER A 132 10.78 17.64 -19.97
C SER A 132 11.31 17.09 -21.31
N VAL A 133 11.04 15.80 -21.56
CA VAL A 133 11.01 15.26 -22.92
C VAL A 133 9.70 15.70 -23.57
N LYS A 134 9.78 16.70 -24.46
CA LYS A 134 8.69 17.11 -25.36
C LYS A 134 8.24 15.90 -26.18
N ARG A 135 7.00 15.45 -25.98
CA ARG A 135 6.32 14.53 -26.89
C ARG A 135 5.85 15.36 -28.09
N ASN A 136 6.61 15.32 -29.19
CA ASN A 136 6.17 15.93 -30.44
C ASN A 136 4.94 15.19 -30.96
N ALA A 137 3.83 15.91 -31.08
CA ALA A 137 2.70 15.53 -31.90
C ALA A 137 2.90 16.07 -33.33
N LEU A 138 2.36 15.33 -34.30
CA LEU A 138 2.11 15.65 -35.71
C LEU A 138 3.24 15.33 -36.71
N SER A 139 3.07 14.26 -37.49
CA SER A 139 2.41 14.40 -38.80
C SER A 139 2.02 13.04 -39.40
N GLU A 140 0.73 12.90 -39.72
CA GLU A 140 0.28 11.99 -40.77
C GLU A 140 0.99 12.37 -42.08
N GLU A 141 1.48 11.37 -42.83
CA GLU A 141 1.53 11.37 -44.30
C GLU A 141 2.11 10.03 -44.81
N ASN A 142 1.24 9.15 -45.32
CA ASN A 142 1.59 8.16 -46.36
C ASN A 142 1.44 8.90 -47.71
N PRO A 143 2.28 8.69 -48.76
CA PRO A 143 2.25 7.42 -49.49
C PRO A 143 3.50 7.01 -50.36
N LYS A 144 3.53 5.71 -50.71
CA LYS A 144 4.01 5.06 -51.97
C LYS A 144 5.52 4.77 -52.23
N LYS A 145 5.72 3.51 -52.69
CA LYS A 145 6.66 2.95 -53.70
C LYS A 145 8.01 2.36 -53.27
N LYS A 146 8.08 1.02 -53.30
CA LYS A 146 9.12 0.15 -53.93
C LYS A 146 8.49 -1.24 -54.10
N ARG A 147 7.92 -1.63 -55.25
CA ARG A 147 8.54 -2.22 -56.47
C ARG A 147 9.64 -3.27 -56.18
N HIS A 148 9.24 -4.54 -56.32
CA HIS A 148 9.95 -5.74 -56.80
C HIS A 148 8.80 -6.71 -57.20
N ARG A 149 8.54 -7.20 -58.44
CA ARG A 149 9.36 -7.77 -59.54
C ARG A 149 10.40 -8.76 -59.00
N GLU A 150 10.38 -10.07 -59.24
CA GLU A 150 9.71 -11.04 -60.15
C GLU A 150 9.47 -12.33 -59.31
N LEU A 151 8.65 -13.33 -59.63
CA LEU A 151 8.31 -14.10 -60.84
C LEU A 151 6.85 -14.60 -60.73
#